data_AF-A0A422QSA6-F1
#
_entry.id   AF-A0A422QSA6-F1
#
_cell.length_a   1.000
_cell.length_b   1.000
_cell.length_c   1.000
_cell.angle_alpha   90.00
_cell.angle_beta   90.00
_cell.angle_gamma   90.00
#
_symmetry.space_group_name_H-M   'P 1'
#
loop_
_entity.id
_entity.type
_entity.pdbx_description
1 polymer ?
#
loop_
_entity_poly.entity_id
_entity_poly.type
_entity_poly.pdbx_seq_one_letter_code
_entity_poly.pdbx_strand_id
1 'polypeptide(L)' 'MTNEEALREFLLELLVTMQKALLATEEGREQARTTFAWQVEHAHPAVAAVLREAAERVMDA' A
#
# COMPACT_ATOMS: atom_id res chain seq x y z
N MET A 1 -12.59 -17.35 -2.48
CA MET A 1 -11.58 -16.52 -1.82
C MET A 1 -10.77 -17.40 -0.90
N THR A 2 -9.47 -17.52 -1.14
CA THR A 2 -8.54 -18.25 -0.28
C THR A 2 -8.15 -17.39 0.94
N ASN A 3 -7.56 -18.00 1.96
CA ASN A 3 -7.08 -17.26 3.15
C ASN A 3 -5.97 -16.25 2.79
N GLU A 4 -5.14 -16.54 1.78
CA GLU A 4 -4.11 -15.63 1.30
C GLU A 4 -4.71 -14.44 0.53
N GLU A 5 -5.76 -14.66 -0.27
CA GLU A 5 -6.49 -13.59 -0.95
C GLU A 5 -7.17 -12.65 0.06
N ALA A 6 -7.81 -13.22 1.09
CA ALA A 6 -8.47 -12.44 2.16
C ALA A 6 -7.46 -11.60 2.96
N LEU A 7 -6.30 -12.18 3.29
CA LEU A 7 -5.23 -11.47 3.99
C LEU A 7 -4.63 -10.35 3.12
N ARG A 8 -4.43 -10.60 1.82
CA ARG A 8 -3.97 -9.59 0.87
C ARG A 8 -4.96 -8.42 0.76
N GLU A 9 -6.24 -8.70 0.55
CA GLU A 9 -7.28 -7.67 0.46
C GLU A 9 -7.36 -6.84 1.74
N PHE A 10 -7.33 -7.48 2.91
CA PHE A 10 -7.33 -6.78 4.20
C PHE A 10 -6.11 -5.89 4.40
N LEU A 11 -4.90 -6.36 4.04
CA LEU A 11 -3.68 -5.57 4.13
C LEU A 11 -3.70 -4.38 3.16
N LEU A 12 -4.20 -4.57 1.93
CA LEU A 12 -4.40 -3.48 0.97
C LEU A 12 -5.36 -2.42 1.53
N GLU A 13 -6.51 -2.84 2.03
CA GLU A 13 -7.52 -1.93 2.58
C GLU A 13 -7.00 -1.16 3.80
N LEU A 14 -6.25 -1.82 4.68
CA LEU A 14 -5.62 -1.20 5.85
C LEU A 14 -4.63 -0.09 5.45
N LEU A 15 -3.74 -0.39 4.50
CA LEU A 15 -2.70 0.54 4.04
C LEU A 15 -3.30 1.78 3.37
N VAL A 16 -4.35 1.60 2.57
CA VAL A 16 -5.05 2.70 1.88
C VAL A 16 -5.92 3.51 2.86
N THR A 17 -6.59 2.84 3.81
CA THR A 17 -7.53 3.51 4.71
C THR A 17 -6.84 4.32 5.81
N MET A 18 -5.70 3.85 6.33
CA MET A 18 -4.94 4.55 7.37
C MET A 18 -4.38 5.92 6.91
N GLN A 19 -4.31 6.17 5.61
CA GLN A 19 -3.65 7.36 5.06
C GLN A 19 -4.60 8.37 4.40
N LYS A 20 -5.93 8.26 4.55
CA LYS A 20 -6.90 9.15 3.85
C LYS A 20 -6.60 10.65 3.94
N ALA A 21 -6.12 11.14 5.08
CA ALA A 21 -5.74 12.55 5.24
C ALA A 21 -4.38 12.89 4.58
N LEU A 22 -3.46 11.94 4.57
CA LEU A 22 -2.15 12.05 3.92
C LEU A 22 -2.31 12.03 2.38
N LEU A 23 -3.12 11.12 1.87
CA LEU A 23 -3.35 10.94 0.42
C LEU A 23 -4.18 12.08 -0.21
N ALA A 24 -4.78 12.95 0.59
CA ALA A 24 -5.56 14.09 0.13
C ALA A 24 -4.69 15.17 -0.56
N THR A 25 -3.37 15.15 -0.36
CA THR A 25 -2.43 16.11 -0.97
C THR A 25 -1.41 15.39 -1.85
N GLU A 26 -0.88 16.09 -2.85
CA GLU A 26 0.17 15.57 -3.73
C GLU A 26 1.44 15.19 -2.94
N GLU A 27 1.84 16.02 -1.99
CA GLU A 27 3.00 15.79 -1.13
C GLU A 27 2.83 14.54 -0.25
N GLY A 28 1.62 14.31 0.27
CA GLY A 28 1.36 13.11 1.06
C GLY A 28 1.23 11.83 0.22
N ARG A 29 0.77 11.92 -1.05
CA ARG A 29 0.86 10.81 -2.01
C ARG A 29 2.31 10.42 -2.29
N GLU A 30 3.17 11.41 -2.50
CA GLU A 30 4.61 11.19 -2.76
C GLU A 30 5.34 10.60 -1.54
N GLN A 31 4.97 11.04 -0.33
CA GLN A 31 5.50 10.51 0.91
C GLN A 31 5.04 9.06 1.15
N ALA A 32 3.77 8.74 0.83
CA ALA A 32 3.25 7.38 0.87
C ALA A 32 4.01 6.46 -0.10
N ARG A 33 4.24 6.92 -1.33
CA ARG A 33 5.02 6.22 -2.36
C ARG A 33 6.43 5.87 -1.89
N THR A 34 7.15 6.84 -1.34
CA THR A 34 8.51 6.65 -0.83
C THR A 34 8.53 5.66 0.33
N THR A 35 7.55 5.76 1.23
CA THR A 35 7.41 4.87 2.38
C THR A 35 7.13 3.43 1.94
N PHE A 36 6.22 3.22 0.99
CA PHE A 36 5.91 1.90 0.47
C PHE A 36 7.08 1.29 -0.30
N ALA A 37 7.78 2.08 -1.12
CA ALA A 37 8.98 1.62 -1.82
C ALA A 37 10.06 1.14 -0.84
N TRP A 38 10.31 1.91 0.23
CA TRP A 38 11.27 1.53 1.28
C TRP A 38 10.83 0.25 2.01
N GLN A 39 9.54 0.12 2.34
CA GLN A 39 9.02 -1.08 3.00
C GLN A 39 9.09 -2.32 2.10
N VAL A 40 8.89 -2.18 0.78
CA VAL A 40 9.01 -3.29 -0.20
C VAL A 40 10.41 -3.92 -0.18
N GLU A 41 11.45 -3.11 -0.03
CA GLU A 41 12.85 -3.60 0.01
C GLU A 41 13.18 -4.38 1.29
N HIS A 42 12.41 -4.16 2.37
CA HIS A 42 12.68 -4.73 3.70
C HIS A 42 11.60 -5.74 4.14
N ALA A 43 10.51 -5.86 3.39
CA ALA A 43 9.39 -6.72 3.72
C ALA A 43 9.60 -8.16 3.24
N HIS A 44 8.95 -9.09 3.93
CA HIS A 44 8.80 -10.46 3.44
C HIS A 44 8.18 -10.45 2.02
N PRO A 45 8.60 -11.33 1.08
CA PRO A 45 8.17 -11.26 -0.32
C PRO A 45 6.65 -11.19 -0.54
N ALA A 46 5.87 -11.90 0.27
CA ALA A 46 4.41 -11.86 0.23
C ALA A 46 3.83 -10.47 0.57
N VAL A 47 4.46 -9.73 1.48
CA VAL A 47 4.06 -8.37 1.90
C VAL A 47 4.55 -7.34 0.88
N ALA A 48 5.73 -7.53 0.30
CA ALA A 48 6.26 -6.69 -0.76
C ALA A 48 5.33 -6.65 -2.00
N ALA A 49 4.70 -7.78 -2.37
CA ALA A 49 3.73 -7.82 -3.45
C ALA A 49 2.49 -6.94 -3.16
N VAL A 50 1.99 -7.00 -1.92
CA VAL A 50 0.85 -6.19 -1.46
C VAL A 50 1.17 -4.70 -1.48
N LEU A 51 2.36 -4.31 -1.00
CA LEU A 51 2.79 -2.91 -0.95
C LEU A 51 2.94 -2.28 -2.35
N ARG A 52 3.43 -3.05 -3.34
CA ARG A 52 3.53 -2.57 -4.73
C ARG A 52 2.15 -2.25 -5.31
N GLU A 53 1.20 -3.15 -5.13
CA GLU A 53 -0.17 -2.95 -5.61
C GLU A 53 -0.88 -1.79 -4.90
N ALA A 54 -0.66 -1.63 -3.59
CA ALA A 54 -1.17 -0.48 -2.86
C ALA A 54 -0.64 0.84 -3.45
N ALA A 55 0.66 0.90 -3.79
CA ALA A 55 1.26 2.08 -4.39
C ALA A 55 0.68 2.41 -5.78
N GLU A 56 0.42 1.40 -6.61
CA GLU A 56 -0.22 1.58 -7.92
C GLU A 56 -1.63 2.18 -7.80
N ARG A 57 -2.46 1.64 -6.90
CA ARG A 57 -3.84 2.14 -6.71
C ARG A 57 -3.92 3.57 -6.17
N VAL A 58 -2.90 4.01 -5.44
CA VAL A 58 -2.80 5.40 -4.96
C VAL A 58 -2.47 6.36 -6.11
N MET A 59 -1.79 5.91 -7.17
CA MET A 59 -1.47 6.76 -8.34
C MET A 59 -2.65 6.90 -9.32
N ASP A 60 -3.54 5.92 -9.37
CA ASP A 60 -4.72 5.92 -10.25
C ASP A 60 -5.92 6.71 -9.67
N ALA A 61 -5.85 7.13 -8.40
CA ALA A 61 -6.93 7.78 -7.65
C ALA A 61 -6.74 9.31 -7.54
#